data_AF-A0A2H6FUU6-F1
#
_entry.id   AF-A0A2H6FUU6-F1
#
_cell.length_a   1.000
_cell.length_b   1.000
_cell.length_c   1.000
_cell.angle_alpha   90.00
_cell.angle_beta   90.00
_cell.angle_gamma   90.00
#
_symmetry.space_group_name_H-M   'P 1'
#
loop_
_entity.id
_entity.type
_entity.pdbx_description
1 polymer ?
#
loop_
_entity_poly.entity_id
_entity_poly.type
_entity_poly.pdbx_seq_one_letter_code
_entity_poly.pdbx_strand_id
1 'polypeptide(L)'
;MVEKNCFLNFQKLLPAAVAIILFSCIQQNAVMEHFRSHDMTYPVDVSGVGVMSIEYVGIEKQELLESGAREFVESGITFIKGYFNGQNLQDVVSGAKALSLSSPVLYRDESDNVGLMVQITAYGSGRSGNKVKLPVKWLGEDKKLWRVVNFAYFSQNELYQWQYEGLVY
;
A
#
# COMPACT_ATOMS: atom_id res chain seq x y z
N MET A 1 -50.98 45.48 -0.02
CA MET A 1 -49.60 46.02 0.01
C MET A 1 -48.78 45.11 0.93
N VAL A 2 -48.30 43.97 0.42
CA VAL A 2 -47.44 43.04 1.17
C VAL A 2 -46.42 42.48 0.19
N GLU A 3 -45.36 43.23 -0.04
CA GLU A 3 -44.11 42.75 -0.64
C GLU A 3 -42.99 43.19 0.30
N LYS A 4 -42.26 42.20 0.83
CA LYS A 4 -40.91 42.24 1.43
C LYS A 4 -40.84 41.12 2.46
N ASN A 5 -40.44 39.92 2.04
CA ASN A 5 -39.79 38.92 2.91
C ASN A 5 -39.32 37.67 2.13
N CYS A 6 -38.76 37.83 0.92
CA CYS A 6 -38.22 36.71 0.15
C CYS A 6 -36.71 36.83 -0.13
N PHE A 7 -35.96 37.59 0.67
CA PHE A 7 -34.54 37.91 0.37
C PHE A 7 -33.57 37.81 1.55
N LEU A 8 -33.86 36.98 2.55
CA LEU A 8 -33.04 36.94 3.78
C LEU A 8 -32.58 35.57 4.26
N ASN A 9 -32.71 34.51 3.45
CA ASN A 9 -32.28 33.17 3.85
C ASN A 9 -31.26 32.47 2.93
N PHE A 10 -30.88 33.04 1.78
CA PHE A 10 -29.89 32.41 0.89
C PHE A 10 -28.43 32.75 1.21
N GLN A 11 -28.19 33.83 1.98
CA GLN A 11 -26.83 34.31 2.28
C GLN A 11 -26.12 33.58 3.43
N LYS A 12 -26.86 32.82 4.25
CA LYS A 12 -26.29 32.09 5.41
C LYS A 12 -25.94 30.62 5.13
N LEU A 13 -26.37 30.07 3.99
CA LEU A 13 -26.11 28.67 3.62
C LEU A 13 -24.83 28.49 2.78
N LEU A 14 -24.38 29.53 2.07
CA LEU A 14 -23.13 29.48 1.30
C LEU A 14 -21.86 29.24 2.15
N PRO A 15 -21.63 29.90 3.30
CA PRO A 15 -20.37 29.73 4.03
C PRO A 15 -20.24 28.34 4.66
N ALA A 16 -21.36 27.70 5.04
CA ALA A 16 -21.34 26.34 5.58
C ALA A 16 -21.05 25.29 4.50
N ALA A 17 -21.65 25.42 3.31
CA ALA A 17 -21.37 24.52 2.19
C ALA A 17 -19.92 24.67 1.69
N VAL A 18 -19.42 25.91 1.60
CA VAL A 18 -18.02 26.17 1.23
C VAL A 18 -17.06 25.65 2.32
N ALA A 19 -17.37 25.80 3.60
CA ALA A 19 -16.55 25.22 4.68
C ALA A 19 -16.53 23.68 4.63
N ILE A 20 -17.66 23.02 4.39
CA ILE A 20 -17.73 21.56 4.28
C ILE A 20 -16.94 21.05 3.06
N ILE A 21 -16.99 21.78 1.94
CA ILE A 21 -16.20 21.46 0.73
C ILE A 21 -14.70 21.70 0.98
N LEU A 22 -14.33 22.77 1.67
CA LEU A 22 -12.93 23.06 2.01
C LEU A 22 -12.36 22.06 3.03
N PHE A 23 -13.12 21.67 4.06
CA PHE A 23 -12.67 20.67 5.04
C PHE A 23 -12.55 19.25 4.45
N SER A 24 -13.42 18.91 3.49
CA SER A 24 -13.35 17.61 2.80
C SER A 24 -12.20 17.53 1.80
N CYS A 25 -11.85 18.63 1.12
CA CYS A 25 -10.64 18.72 0.29
C CYS A 25 -9.35 18.64 1.12
N ILE A 26 -9.29 19.28 2.30
CA ILE A 26 -8.09 19.24 3.16
C ILE A 26 -7.85 17.83 3.73
N GLN A 27 -8.91 17.10 4.09
CA GLN A 27 -8.78 15.72 4.62
C GLN A 27 -8.38 14.68 3.57
N GLN A 28 -8.66 14.92 2.28
CA GLN A 28 -8.23 14.02 1.22
C GLN A 28 -6.71 14.06 0.98
N ASN A 29 -6.02 15.12 1.41
CA ASN A 29 -4.66 15.41 0.99
C ASN A 29 -3.55 15.01 1.99
N ALA A 30 -3.88 14.70 3.24
CA ALA A 30 -2.85 14.46 4.27
C ALA A 30 -1.90 13.27 3.97
N VAL A 31 -2.43 12.18 3.37
CA VAL A 31 -1.58 11.06 2.91
C VAL A 31 -0.71 11.51 1.74
N MET A 32 -1.30 12.16 0.73
CA MET A 32 -0.55 12.63 -0.45
C MET A 32 0.56 13.63 -0.08
N GLU A 33 0.27 14.57 0.83
CA GLU A 33 1.25 15.53 1.35
C GLU A 33 2.39 14.84 2.10
N HIS A 34 2.10 13.82 2.92
CA HIS A 34 3.14 13.03 3.58
C HIS A 34 4.04 12.32 2.58
N PHE A 35 3.49 11.74 1.52
CA PHE A 35 4.30 11.08 0.50
C PHE A 35 5.16 12.07 -0.29
N ARG A 36 4.58 13.22 -0.66
CA ARG A 36 5.32 14.31 -1.32
C ARG A 36 6.45 14.87 -0.45
N SER A 37 6.28 14.95 0.87
CA SER A 37 7.33 15.46 1.77
C SER A 37 8.47 14.47 2.02
N HIS A 38 8.29 13.21 1.64
CA HIS A 38 9.31 12.16 1.76
C HIS A 38 9.83 11.71 0.38
N ASP A 39 9.65 12.54 -0.65
CA ASP A 39 10.04 12.28 -2.04
C ASP A 39 9.49 10.97 -2.63
N MET A 40 8.37 10.48 -2.08
CA MET A 40 7.66 9.32 -2.58
C MET A 40 6.60 9.74 -3.60
N THR A 41 6.59 9.07 -4.75
CA THR A 41 5.53 9.27 -5.75
C THR A 41 4.20 8.78 -5.17
N TYR A 42 3.11 9.51 -5.39
CA TYR A 42 1.77 9.16 -4.91
C TYR A 42 1.05 8.14 -5.83
N PRO A 43 1.63 6.94 -6.00
CA PRO A 43 0.97 5.61 -5.95
C PRO A 43 1.86 4.57 -5.22
N VAL A 44 1.81 3.26 -5.53
CA VAL A 44 2.68 2.24 -4.87
C VAL A 44 4.15 2.62 -5.03
N ASP A 45 4.86 2.77 -3.91
CA ASP A 45 6.31 2.83 -3.91
C ASP A 45 6.90 1.42 -3.95
N VAL A 46 7.37 1.02 -5.14
CA VAL A 46 8.05 -0.26 -5.40
C VAL A 46 9.58 -0.12 -5.44
N SER A 47 10.13 1.05 -5.09
CA SER A 47 11.58 1.30 -5.15
C SER A 47 12.37 0.39 -4.20
N GLY A 48 11.76 -0.02 -3.08
CA GLY A 48 12.33 -1.00 -2.16
C GLY A 48 12.51 -2.38 -2.77
N VAL A 49 11.75 -2.74 -3.81
CA VAL A 49 11.80 -4.06 -4.47
C VAL A 49 13.01 -4.11 -5.41
N GLY A 50 14.11 -4.72 -4.98
CA GLY A 50 15.34 -4.79 -5.77
C GLY A 50 16.25 -5.94 -5.37
N VAL A 51 17.14 -6.33 -6.29
CA VAL A 51 18.08 -7.44 -6.09
C VAL A 51 19.20 -7.05 -5.12
N MET A 52 19.57 -5.77 -5.07
CA MET A 52 20.73 -5.29 -4.30
C MET A 52 20.55 -5.35 -2.78
N SER A 53 19.35 -5.66 -2.30
CA SER A 53 18.99 -5.65 -0.88
C SER A 53 18.10 -6.83 -0.49
N ILE A 54 18.15 -7.93 -1.24
CA ILE A 54 17.38 -9.14 -0.92
C ILE A 54 18.01 -9.89 0.25
N GLU A 55 17.18 -10.26 1.22
CA GLU A 55 17.56 -11.17 2.31
C GLU A 55 17.19 -12.60 1.95
N TYR A 56 17.83 -13.57 2.61
CA TYR A 56 17.67 -15.00 2.35
C TYR A 56 17.33 -15.73 3.64
N VAL A 57 16.24 -16.49 3.64
CA VAL A 57 15.75 -17.24 4.81
C VAL A 57 15.50 -18.69 4.42
N GLY A 58 16.17 -19.62 5.12
CA GLY A 58 16.03 -21.05 4.82
C GLY A 58 16.66 -21.49 3.48
N ILE A 59 17.51 -20.65 2.88
CA ILE A 59 18.25 -20.96 1.64
C ILE A 59 19.74 -21.10 1.98
N GLU A 60 20.36 -22.20 1.56
CA GLU A 60 21.79 -22.40 1.76
C GLU A 60 22.62 -21.49 0.83
N LYS A 61 23.82 -21.12 1.29
CA LYS A 61 24.69 -20.20 0.54
C LYS A 61 25.10 -20.76 -0.83
N GLN A 62 25.22 -22.08 -0.94
CA GLN A 62 25.61 -22.79 -2.15
C GLN A 62 24.51 -22.70 -3.22
N GLU A 63 23.24 -22.76 -2.83
CA GLU A 63 22.09 -22.61 -3.74
C GLU A 63 22.08 -21.23 -4.40
N LEU A 64 22.55 -20.20 -3.69
CA LEU A 64 22.67 -18.84 -4.24
C LEU A 64 23.73 -18.73 -5.35
N LEU A 65 24.65 -19.69 -5.43
CA LEU A 65 25.70 -19.75 -6.44
C LEU A 65 25.27 -20.57 -7.66
N GLU A 66 24.13 -21.26 -7.58
CA GLU A 66 23.62 -22.05 -8.69
C GLU A 66 23.23 -21.18 -9.88
N SER A 67 23.48 -21.71 -11.08
CA SER A 67 23.04 -21.08 -12.31
C SER A 67 21.52 -20.99 -12.32
N GLY A 68 20.98 -19.77 -12.43
CA GLY A 68 19.54 -19.52 -12.45
C GLY A 68 18.97 -18.94 -11.16
N ALA A 69 19.65 -19.05 -10.01
CA ALA A 69 19.17 -18.45 -8.75
C ALA A 69 18.98 -16.93 -8.86
N ARG A 70 19.92 -16.26 -9.53
CA ARG A 70 19.84 -14.83 -9.83
C ARG A 70 18.68 -14.49 -10.77
N GLU A 71 18.50 -15.27 -11.83
CA GLU A 71 17.44 -15.08 -12.81
C GLU A 71 16.05 -15.32 -12.21
N PHE A 72 15.93 -16.32 -11.33
CA PHE A 72 14.74 -16.57 -10.54
C PHE A 72 14.38 -15.33 -9.71
N VAL A 73 15.33 -14.80 -8.93
CA VAL A 73 15.12 -13.59 -8.11
C VAL A 73 14.77 -12.38 -8.99
N GLU A 74 15.50 -12.14 -10.07
CA GLU A 74 15.28 -11.00 -10.98
C GLU A 74 13.92 -11.07 -11.68
N SER A 75 13.52 -12.25 -12.15
CA SER A 75 12.21 -12.47 -12.76
C SER A 75 11.08 -12.27 -11.75
N GLY A 76 11.23 -12.77 -10.52
CA GLY A 76 10.26 -12.57 -9.45
C GLY A 76 10.11 -11.12 -9.03
N ILE A 77 11.22 -10.39 -8.91
CA ILE A 77 11.20 -8.94 -8.64
C ILE A 77 10.47 -8.19 -9.76
N THR A 78 10.71 -8.57 -11.02
CA THR A 78 10.04 -7.96 -12.17
C THR A 78 8.53 -8.22 -12.12
N PHE A 79 8.14 -9.45 -11.79
CA PHE A 79 6.73 -9.82 -11.59
C PHE A 79 6.09 -9.01 -10.46
N ILE A 80 6.71 -8.94 -9.29
CA ILE A 80 6.20 -8.20 -8.12
C ILE A 80 5.95 -6.73 -8.46
N LYS A 81 6.91 -6.08 -9.14
CA LYS A 81 6.75 -4.69 -9.60
C LYS A 81 5.57 -4.55 -10.57
N GLY A 82 5.47 -5.46 -11.54
CA GLY A 82 4.36 -5.49 -12.50
C GLY A 82 3.01 -5.67 -11.81
N TYR A 83 2.95 -6.60 -10.85
CA TYR A 83 1.76 -6.87 -10.05
C TYR A 83 1.29 -5.61 -9.34
N PHE A 84 2.11 -4.99 -8.49
CA PHE A 84 1.66 -3.83 -7.72
C PHE A 84 1.42 -2.56 -8.54
N ASN A 85 2.11 -2.39 -9.68
CA ASN A 85 1.84 -1.27 -10.58
C ASN A 85 0.48 -1.39 -11.30
N GLY A 86 -0.02 -2.62 -11.51
CA GLY A 86 -1.28 -2.88 -12.20
C GLY A 86 -2.51 -2.98 -11.29
N GLN A 87 -2.33 -2.99 -9.96
CA GLN A 87 -3.39 -3.29 -9.00
C GLN A 87 -4.06 -2.03 -8.44
N ASN A 88 -5.33 -2.15 -8.10
CA ASN A 88 -6.01 -1.17 -7.25
C ASN A 88 -5.62 -1.42 -5.79
N LEU A 89 -5.13 -0.38 -5.11
CA LEU A 89 -4.59 -0.49 -3.75
C LEU A 89 -5.64 -0.97 -2.73
N GLN A 90 -6.92 -0.69 -2.99
CA GLN A 90 -8.03 -1.11 -2.16
C GLN A 90 -8.25 -2.63 -2.18
N ASP A 91 -7.85 -3.29 -3.27
CA ASP A 91 -7.95 -4.74 -3.45
C ASP A 91 -6.81 -5.44 -2.70
N VAL A 92 -5.67 -4.75 -2.52
CA VAL A 92 -4.55 -5.23 -1.70
C VAL A 92 -4.85 -5.03 -0.21
N VAL A 93 -5.13 -3.79 0.21
CA VAL A 93 -5.51 -3.48 1.59
C VAL A 93 -6.70 -2.55 1.58
N SER A 94 -7.85 -3.04 2.07
CA SER A 94 -9.06 -2.23 2.12
C SER A 94 -8.85 -0.96 2.94
N GLY A 95 -9.29 0.17 2.39
CA GLY A 95 -9.08 1.52 2.93
C GLY A 95 -7.75 2.18 2.56
N ALA A 96 -6.79 1.44 1.99
CA ALA A 96 -5.47 1.97 1.67
C ALA A 96 -5.53 3.03 0.55
N LYS A 97 -4.78 4.11 0.76
CA LYS A 97 -4.60 5.20 -0.20
C LYS A 97 -3.21 5.20 -0.82
N ALA A 98 -2.25 4.57 -0.15
CA ALA A 98 -0.89 4.40 -0.63
C ALA A 98 -0.26 3.13 -0.04
N LEU A 99 0.71 2.57 -0.74
CA LEU A 99 1.49 1.41 -0.32
C LEU A 99 2.97 1.71 -0.47
N SER A 100 3.78 1.19 0.43
CA SER A 100 5.24 1.13 0.30
C SER A 100 5.69 -0.31 0.50
N LEU A 101 6.60 -0.78 -0.35
CA LEU A 101 7.11 -2.14 -0.32
C LEU A 101 8.55 -2.17 0.19
N SER A 102 8.87 -3.15 1.03
CA SER A 102 10.25 -3.41 1.44
C SER A 102 11.05 -4.08 0.33
N SER A 103 12.35 -4.26 0.60
CA SER A 103 13.12 -5.23 -0.14
C SER A 103 12.56 -6.65 0.02
N PRO A 104 12.63 -7.46 -1.05
CA PRO A 104 12.13 -8.82 -0.99
C PRO A 104 12.99 -9.66 -0.06
N VAL A 105 12.41 -10.74 0.40
CA VAL A 105 13.09 -11.85 1.07
C VAL A 105 12.90 -13.07 0.19
N LEU A 106 13.99 -13.70 -0.25
CA LEU A 106 13.94 -15.05 -0.82
C LEU A 106 13.81 -16.03 0.34
N TYR A 107 12.73 -16.81 0.34
CA TYR A 107 12.46 -17.77 1.39
C TYR A 107 12.24 -19.16 0.83
N ARG A 108 12.51 -20.16 1.67
CA ARG A 108 12.06 -21.54 1.51
C ARG A 108 11.10 -21.86 2.65
N ASP A 109 9.92 -22.37 2.34
CA ASP A 109 8.94 -22.78 3.35
C ASP A 109 9.20 -24.20 3.90
N GLU A 110 8.41 -24.61 4.87
CA GLU A 110 8.52 -25.94 5.51
C GLU A 110 8.20 -27.10 4.56
N SER A 111 7.57 -26.81 3.41
CA SER A 111 7.25 -27.78 2.35
C SER A 111 8.27 -27.75 1.21
N ASP A 112 9.41 -27.10 1.42
CA ASP A 112 10.51 -26.97 0.46
C ASP A 112 10.19 -26.09 -0.77
N ASN A 113 9.10 -25.31 -0.73
CA ASN A 113 8.77 -24.37 -1.80
C ASN A 113 9.59 -23.10 -1.65
N VAL A 114 10.11 -22.60 -2.77
CA VAL A 114 10.88 -21.36 -2.83
C VAL A 114 10.02 -20.22 -3.37
N GLY A 115 10.08 -19.07 -2.71
CA GLY A 115 9.31 -17.90 -3.09
C GLY A 115 9.96 -16.59 -2.69
N LEU A 116 9.33 -15.50 -3.09
CA LEU A 116 9.66 -14.15 -2.67
C LEU A 116 8.55 -13.62 -1.76
N MET A 117 8.97 -13.01 -0.66
CA MET A 117 8.09 -12.29 0.25
C MET A 117 8.45 -10.82 0.26
N VAL A 118 7.45 -9.94 0.28
CA VAL A 118 7.66 -8.50 0.49
C VAL A 118 6.80 -8.00 1.63
N GLN A 119 7.36 -7.15 2.49
CA GLN A 119 6.56 -6.44 3.48
C GLN A 119 5.82 -5.30 2.78
N ILE A 120 4.52 -5.25 2.98
CA ILE A 120 3.64 -4.17 2.54
C ILE A 120 3.37 -3.26 3.72
N THR A 121 3.68 -1.98 3.56
CA THR A 121 3.25 -0.94 4.48
C THR A 121 2.14 -0.13 3.83
N ALA A 122 0.91 -0.29 4.31
CA ALA A 122 -0.27 0.38 3.79
C ALA A 122 -0.62 1.60 4.63
N TYR A 123 -0.99 2.69 3.96
CA TYR A 123 -1.36 3.95 4.59
C TYR A 123 -2.75 4.39 4.16
N GLY A 124 -3.53 4.95 5.08
CA GLY A 124 -4.82 5.54 4.77
C GLY A 124 -5.24 6.62 5.76
N SER A 125 -6.46 7.14 5.58
CA SER A 125 -7.00 8.22 6.42
C SER A 125 -8.47 8.02 6.80
N GLY A 126 -8.88 8.70 7.87
CA GLY A 126 -10.25 8.71 8.41
C GLY A 126 -10.44 7.81 9.63
N ARG A 127 -11.51 8.02 10.40
CA ARG A 127 -11.88 7.16 11.55
C ARG A 127 -12.25 5.77 11.03
N SER A 128 -11.30 4.84 11.10
CA SER A 128 -11.43 3.40 10.92
C SER A 128 -12.49 2.88 11.90
N GLY A 129 -13.74 2.93 11.45
CA GLY A 129 -14.80 2.12 11.99
C GLY A 129 -15.24 1.18 10.90
N ASN A 130 -14.42 0.17 10.56
CA ASN A 130 -14.73 -1.01 9.71
C ASN A 130 -14.05 -1.13 8.34
N LYS A 131 -13.11 -0.25 7.95
CA LYS A 131 -12.47 -0.35 6.61
C LYS A 131 -11.26 -1.28 6.55
N VAL A 132 -10.51 -1.44 7.64
CA VAL A 132 -9.25 -2.19 7.65
C VAL A 132 -9.40 -3.37 8.60
N LYS A 133 -9.18 -4.60 8.11
CA LYS A 133 -9.30 -5.84 8.92
C LYS A 133 -8.03 -6.20 9.70
N LEU A 134 -6.98 -5.38 9.59
CA LEU A 134 -5.65 -5.61 10.16
C LEU A 134 -5.39 -4.69 11.37
N PRO A 135 -4.47 -5.06 12.29
CA PRO A 135 -4.04 -4.19 13.38
C PRO A 135 -3.46 -2.86 12.87
N VAL A 136 -4.10 -1.75 13.21
CA VAL A 136 -3.71 -0.41 12.74
C VAL A 136 -2.85 0.33 13.75
N LYS A 137 -1.76 0.95 13.28
CA LYS A 137 -1.04 1.99 14.02
C LYS A 137 -1.53 3.35 13.57
N TRP A 138 -2.14 4.08 14.50
CA TRP A 138 -2.55 5.46 14.27
C TRP A 138 -1.34 6.40 14.30
N LEU A 139 -1.29 7.33 13.35
CA LEU A 139 -0.22 8.31 13.17
C LEU A 139 -0.76 9.73 13.38
N GLY A 140 0.10 10.62 13.89
CA GLY A 140 -0.23 12.01 14.20
C GLY A 140 -1.02 12.17 15.51
N GLU A 141 -0.90 13.33 16.14
CA GLU A 141 -1.62 13.67 17.39
C GLU A 141 -3.14 13.64 17.21
N ASP A 142 -3.61 13.98 16.00
CA ASP A 142 -5.03 13.99 15.65
C ASP A 142 -5.60 12.61 15.27
N LYS A 143 -4.74 11.57 15.20
CA LYS A 143 -5.06 10.19 14.81
C LYS A 143 -5.93 10.11 13.55
N LYS A 144 -5.69 10.97 12.57
CA LYS A 144 -6.44 10.95 11.30
C LYS A 144 -5.81 10.05 10.24
N LEU A 145 -4.55 9.68 10.43
CA LEU A 145 -3.79 8.80 9.57
C LEU A 145 -3.57 7.46 10.25
N TRP A 146 -3.60 6.39 9.48
CA TRP A 146 -3.27 5.06 9.98
C TRP A 146 -2.29 4.38 9.04
N ARG A 147 -1.51 3.47 9.63
CA ARG A 147 -0.57 2.59 8.96
C ARG A 147 -0.80 1.15 9.38
N VAL A 148 -0.72 0.24 8.44
CA VAL A 148 -0.71 -1.21 8.66
C VAL A 148 0.50 -1.81 8.00
N VAL A 149 1.04 -2.86 8.61
CA VAL A 149 2.08 -3.71 8.03
C VAL A 149 1.49 -5.08 7.77
N ASN A 150 1.77 -5.65 6.60
CA ASN A 150 1.40 -7.00 6.18
C ASN A 150 2.54 -7.57 5.30
N PHE A 151 2.47 -8.82 4.90
CA PHE A 151 3.42 -9.49 4.01
C PHE A 151 2.66 -10.14 2.84
N ALA A 152 3.18 -9.96 1.62
CA ALA A 152 2.69 -10.65 0.43
C ALA A 152 3.68 -11.68 -0.05
N TYR A 153 3.15 -12.82 -0.49
CA TYR A 153 3.92 -13.98 -0.93
C TYR A 153 3.74 -14.22 -2.41
N PHE A 154 4.84 -14.61 -3.04
CA PHE A 154 4.93 -14.89 -4.47
C PHE A 154 5.73 -16.16 -4.66
N SER A 155 5.23 -17.07 -5.49
CA SER A 155 5.93 -18.30 -5.83
C SER A 155 5.86 -18.57 -7.33
N GLN A 156 6.63 -19.54 -7.81
CA GLN A 156 6.43 -20.10 -9.14
C GLN A 156 5.57 -21.35 -9.04
N ASN A 157 4.57 -21.44 -9.92
CA ASN A 157 3.83 -22.68 -10.10
C ASN A 157 4.64 -23.73 -10.88
N GLU A 158 4.07 -24.93 -11.05
CA GLU A 158 4.68 -26.05 -11.78
C GLU A 158 5.04 -25.73 -13.25
N LEU A 159 4.49 -24.63 -13.80
CA LEU A 159 4.77 -24.14 -15.16
C LEU A 159 5.85 -23.04 -15.18
N TYR A 160 6.57 -22.85 -14.07
CA TYR A 160 7.58 -21.80 -13.89
C TYR A 160 7.03 -20.37 -14.05
N GLN A 161 5.73 -20.18 -13.79
CA GLN A 161 5.10 -18.87 -13.85
C GLN A 161 4.94 -18.31 -12.44
N TRP A 162 5.38 -17.06 -12.26
CA TRP A 162 5.19 -16.33 -11.02
C TRP A 162 3.70 -16.06 -10.77
N GLN A 163 3.29 -16.25 -9.52
CA GLN A 163 1.94 -15.99 -9.07
C GLN A 163 1.93 -15.35 -7.68
N TYR A 164 0.84 -14.66 -7.38
CA TYR A 164 0.57 -14.09 -6.07
C TYR A 164 -0.20 -15.11 -5.22
N GLU A 165 0.34 -15.44 -4.04
CA GLU A 165 -0.21 -16.47 -3.15
C GLU A 165 -1.16 -15.92 -2.09
N GLY A 166 -1.03 -14.63 -1.74
CA GLY A 166 -1.88 -14.00 -0.73
C GLY A 166 -1.13 -13.10 0.24
N LEU A 167 -1.89 -12.66 1.25
CA LEU A 167 -1.41 -11.89 2.40
C LEU A 167 -1.38 -12.76 3.66
N VAL A 168 -0.42 -12.50 4.55
CA VAL A 168 -0.43 -13.08 5.91
C VAL A 168 -1.02 -12.10 6.90
N TYR A 169 -2.19 -12.48 7.45
CA TYR A 169 -2.93 -11.70 8.43
C TYR A 169 -2.49 -12.02 9.86
#